data_AF-A0A6N4X5N0-F1
#
_entry.id   AF-A0A6N4X5N0-F1
#
_cell.length_a   1.000
_cell.length_b   1.000
_cell.length_c   1.000
_cell.angle_alpha   90.00
_cell.angle_beta   90.00
_cell.angle_gamma   90.00
#
_symmetry.space_group_name_H-M   'P 1'
#
loop_
_entity.id
_entity.type
_entity.pdbx_description
1 polymer ?
#
loop_
_entity_poly.entity_id
_entity_poly.type
_entity_poly.pdbx_seq_one_letter_code
_entity_poly.pdbx_strand_id
1 'polypeptide(L)'
;MNKLLQLLLGLTVSLSTLSAQSDPTKNMWNDPAFVNSFTGSYGILSEYEPPISNDEKLVLRAVMDAIKSNPRAAIQQLEPQIKAKTSAAFDFILANLYFQEGDLRNAEKNYNKAIRKFPNFRRAYKNLGLVQVQAGKYKVAVKTISKSMELGDVDGRSYGLLGYGYLTQELYYPAETAYRQAILMNPETLDWKLGLARCLMETQRYEDAIALFDTLIKTQPNRPDFWLLQGNAYIGNDNPMAAARN
;
A
#
# COMPACT_ATOMS: atom_id res chain seq x y z
N MET A 1 -60.43 1.69 5.22
CA MET A 1 -60.00 2.74 6.15
C MET A 1 -58.72 2.25 6.82
N ASN A 2 -57.60 2.92 6.49
CA ASN A 2 -56.24 2.90 7.06
C ASN A 2 -55.52 1.55 7.21
N LYS A 3 -54.65 1.16 6.28
CA LYS A 3 -53.26 1.64 6.06
C LYS A 3 -52.39 1.59 7.32
N LEU A 4 -51.69 0.46 7.49
CA LEU A 4 -50.37 0.38 8.14
C LEU A 4 -49.60 -0.80 7.52
N LEU A 5 -49.56 -0.80 6.18
CA LEU A 5 -48.59 -1.54 5.39
C LEU A 5 -47.52 -0.54 4.96
N GLN A 6 -46.26 -0.92 5.13
CA GLN A 6 -45.04 -0.29 4.59
C GLN A 6 -44.51 0.95 5.31
N LEU A 7 -43.54 0.73 6.17
CA LEU A 7 -42.33 1.56 6.19
C LEU A 7 -41.10 0.73 6.58
N LEU A 8 -40.91 -0.38 5.86
CA LEU A 8 -39.55 -0.88 5.60
C LEU A 8 -38.93 0.13 4.63
N LEU A 9 -38.31 1.18 5.17
CA LEU A 9 -37.30 1.93 4.42
C LEU A 9 -36.12 0.98 4.25
N GLY A 10 -36.23 0.12 3.24
CA GLY A 10 -35.08 -0.44 2.57
C GLY A 10 -34.30 0.72 1.98
N LEU A 11 -33.45 1.34 2.79
CA LEU A 11 -32.29 2.06 2.29
C LEU A 11 -31.34 0.98 1.77
N THR A 12 -31.64 0.49 0.57
CA THR A 12 -30.59 0.12 -0.37
C THR A 12 -29.80 1.40 -0.61
N VAL A 13 -28.89 1.73 0.31
CA VAL A 13 -27.69 2.45 -0.09
C VAL A 13 -27.08 1.49 -1.09
N SER A 14 -27.27 1.79 -2.37
CA SER A 14 -26.48 1.19 -3.42
C SER A 14 -25.04 1.29 -2.92
N LEU A 15 -24.40 0.14 -2.69
CA LEU A 15 -22.99 0.02 -2.31
C LEU A 15 -22.05 0.80 -3.27
N SER A 16 -22.58 1.36 -4.36
CA SER A 16 -21.92 2.21 -5.33
C SER A 16 -21.39 3.55 -4.81
N THR A 17 -21.77 4.04 -3.62
CA THR A 17 -21.13 5.24 -3.04
C THR A 17 -19.93 4.91 -2.14
N LEU A 18 -19.82 3.66 -1.64
CA LEU A 18 -18.61 3.17 -0.96
C LEU A 18 -17.69 2.37 -1.89
N SER A 19 -18.11 2.04 -3.13
CA SER A 19 -17.26 1.38 -4.12
C SER A 19 -16.17 2.29 -4.68
N ALA A 20 -16.18 3.58 -4.33
CA ALA A 20 -14.99 4.42 -4.42
C ALA A 20 -14.16 4.24 -3.14
N GLN A 21 -13.74 3.00 -2.85
CA GLN A 21 -12.66 2.78 -1.89
C GLN A 21 -11.52 3.72 -2.31
N SER A 22 -11.13 4.62 -1.41
CA SER A 22 -9.83 5.27 -1.52
C SER A 22 -8.81 4.13 -1.48
N ASP A 23 -8.37 3.69 -2.65
CA ASP A 23 -7.23 2.79 -2.76
C ASP A 23 -6.12 3.42 -1.91
N PRO A 24 -5.78 2.83 -0.76
CA PRO A 24 -4.86 3.45 0.19
C PRO A 24 -3.43 3.46 -0.36
N THR A 25 -3.22 2.93 -1.56
CA THR A 25 -1.98 3.09 -2.32
C THR A 25 -2.03 4.26 -3.31
N LYS A 26 -3.20 4.78 -3.69
CA LYS A 26 -3.36 5.73 -4.80
C LYS A 26 -2.60 7.03 -4.60
N ASN A 27 -2.61 7.59 -3.39
CA ASN A 27 -1.85 8.80 -3.07
C ASN A 27 -0.40 8.49 -2.66
N MET A 28 -0.13 7.24 -2.26
CA MET A 28 1.18 6.76 -1.82
C MET A 28 2.21 6.70 -2.97
N TRP A 29 1.78 6.48 -4.21
CA TRP A 29 2.66 6.50 -5.39
C TRP A 29 3.26 7.87 -5.70
N ASN A 30 2.64 8.93 -5.19
CA ASN A 30 3.08 10.31 -5.38
C ASN A 30 3.96 10.82 -4.22
N ASP A 31 4.20 10.01 -3.18
CA ASP A 31 5.06 10.38 -2.06
C ASP A 31 6.55 10.35 -2.49
N PRO A 32 7.26 11.49 -2.50
CA PRO A 32 8.67 11.53 -2.86
C PRO A 32 9.55 10.68 -1.94
N ALA A 33 9.19 10.50 -0.66
CA ALA A 33 9.91 9.62 0.24
C ALA A 33 9.70 8.14 -0.13
N PHE A 34 8.52 7.78 -0.63
CA PHE A 34 8.24 6.48 -1.25
C PHE A 34 9.11 6.26 -2.49
N VAL A 35 9.10 7.19 -3.44
CA VAL A 35 9.89 7.10 -4.67
C VAL A 35 11.39 7.09 -4.37
N ASN A 36 11.84 7.87 -3.39
CA ASN A 36 13.25 7.97 -3.01
C ASN A 36 13.75 6.75 -2.22
N SER A 37 12.94 6.13 -1.35
CA SER A 37 13.34 4.87 -0.69
C SER A 37 13.33 3.67 -1.66
N PHE A 38 12.43 3.72 -2.65
CA PHE A 38 12.36 2.76 -3.75
C PHE A 38 13.60 2.82 -4.66
N THR A 39 14.10 4.02 -4.94
CA THR A 39 15.27 4.28 -5.82
C THR A 39 16.60 4.37 -5.08
N GLY A 40 16.59 4.60 -3.75
CA GLY A 40 17.76 5.00 -2.98
C GLY A 40 18.15 4.04 -1.86
N SER A 41 19.25 3.31 -2.08
CA SER A 41 20.38 3.08 -1.15
C SER A 41 21.07 1.77 -1.52
N TYR A 42 22.28 1.86 -2.07
CA TYR A 42 23.14 0.70 -2.34
C TYR A 42 24.34 0.76 -1.42
N GLY A 43 24.67 -0.40 -0.84
CA GLY A 43 25.80 -0.61 0.05
C GLY A 43 25.46 -0.12 1.45
N ILE A 44 25.14 -1.02 2.39
CA ILE A 44 26.12 -1.49 3.39
C ILE A 44 25.69 -2.85 4.02
N LEU A 45 24.66 -3.52 3.48
CA LEU A 45 24.06 -4.72 4.09
C LEU A 45 24.21 -5.98 3.21
N SER A 46 25.40 -6.56 3.13
CA SER A 46 25.69 -7.72 2.25
C SER A 46 24.87 -8.99 2.53
N GLU A 47 24.25 -9.11 3.70
CA GLU A 47 23.34 -10.21 4.03
C GLU A 47 21.97 -10.07 3.33
N TYR A 48 21.54 -8.83 3.07
CA TYR A 48 20.20 -8.49 2.55
C TYR A 48 20.23 -7.78 1.20
N GLU A 49 21.41 -7.40 0.73
CA GLU A 49 21.67 -6.75 -0.55
C GLU A 49 22.60 -7.63 -1.38
N PRO A 50 22.25 -7.94 -2.64
CA PRO A 50 23.11 -8.74 -3.50
C PRO A 50 24.42 -7.99 -3.81
N PRO A 51 25.57 -8.68 -3.81
CA PRO A 51 26.83 -8.07 -4.20
C PRO A 51 26.79 -7.64 -5.68
N ILE A 52 27.41 -6.50 -5.97
CA ILE A 52 27.51 -5.94 -7.33
C ILE A 52 28.99 -5.91 -7.72
N SER A 53 29.31 -6.48 -8.89
CA SER A 53 30.68 -6.52 -9.41
C SER A 53 31.15 -5.13 -9.89
N ASN A 54 32.45 -4.96 -10.14
CA ASN A 54 32.97 -3.69 -10.68
C ASN A 54 32.45 -3.42 -12.09
N ASP A 55 32.33 -4.44 -12.93
CA ASP A 55 31.76 -4.32 -14.29
C ASP A 55 30.29 -3.91 -14.23
N GLU A 56 29.53 -4.49 -13.30
CA GLU A 56 28.13 -4.14 -13.07
C GLU A 56 28.00 -2.68 -12.58
N LYS A 57 28.88 -2.23 -11.69
CA LYS A 57 28.90 -0.81 -11.27
C LYS A 57 29.17 0.13 -12.44
N LEU A 58 30.04 -0.25 -13.39
CA LEU A 58 30.31 0.56 -14.59
C LEU A 58 29.07 0.68 -15.46
N VAL A 59 28.35 -0.43 -15.68
CA VAL A 59 27.08 -0.40 -16.41
C VAL A 59 26.04 0.48 -15.69
N LEU A 60 25.90 0.35 -14.37
CA LEU A 60 24.94 1.17 -13.62
C LEU A 60 25.27 2.67 -13.67
N ARG A 61 26.55 3.04 -13.68
CA ARG A 61 26.96 4.44 -13.88
C ARG A 61 26.56 4.95 -15.27
N ALA A 62 26.75 4.14 -16.30
CA ALA A 62 26.40 4.51 -17.67
C ALA A 62 24.89 4.72 -17.88
N VAL A 63 24.05 4.00 -17.12
CA VAL A 63 22.58 4.07 -17.24
C VAL A 63 21.96 5.03 -16.20
N MET A 64 22.75 5.58 -15.27
CA MET A 64 22.24 6.38 -14.14
C MET A 64 21.41 7.60 -14.56
N ASP A 65 21.85 8.32 -15.58
CA ASP A 65 21.15 9.51 -16.07
C ASP A 65 19.82 9.15 -16.72
N ALA A 66 19.78 8.03 -17.45
CA ALA A 66 18.54 7.48 -18.00
C ALA A 66 17.58 7.04 -16.88
N ILE A 67 18.08 6.37 -15.83
CA ILE A 67 17.26 5.95 -14.67
C ILE A 67 16.55 7.16 -14.03
N LYS A 68 17.23 8.31 -13.95
CA LYS A 68 16.67 9.52 -13.33
C LYS A 68 15.68 10.27 -14.21
N SER A 69 15.86 10.22 -15.53
CA SER A 69 15.17 11.13 -16.47
C SER A 69 14.16 10.42 -17.38
N ASN A 70 14.38 9.14 -17.70
CA ASN A 70 13.59 8.40 -18.68
C ASN A 70 13.66 6.89 -18.38
N PRO A 71 12.75 6.36 -17.54
CA PRO A 71 12.76 4.95 -17.15
C PRO A 71 12.68 4.00 -18.35
N ARG A 72 11.94 4.38 -19.40
CA ARG A 72 11.86 3.60 -20.65
C ARG A 72 13.21 3.47 -21.37
N ALA A 73 13.96 4.57 -21.47
CA ALA A 73 15.30 4.53 -22.05
C ALA A 73 16.26 3.70 -21.17
N ALA A 74 16.15 3.81 -19.85
CA ALA A 74 16.92 3.00 -18.92
C ALA A 74 16.65 1.50 -19.07
N ILE A 75 15.38 1.10 -19.25
CA ILE A 75 14.98 -0.29 -19.54
C ILE A 75 15.69 -0.79 -20.81
N GLN A 76 15.63 -0.03 -21.90
CA GLN A 76 16.26 -0.41 -23.17
C GLN A 76 17.77 -0.59 -23.07
N GLN A 77 18.44 0.22 -22.24
CA GLN A 77 19.89 0.14 -22.03
C GLN A 77 20.28 -1.00 -21.06
N LEU A 78 19.49 -1.21 -20.00
CA LEU A 78 19.81 -2.15 -18.93
C LEU A 78 19.44 -3.60 -19.27
N GLU A 79 18.29 -3.83 -19.91
CA GLU A 79 17.77 -5.18 -20.17
C GLU A 79 18.76 -6.08 -20.96
N PRO A 80 19.44 -5.60 -22.02
CA PRO A 80 20.45 -6.38 -22.73
C PRO A 80 21.65 -6.79 -21.86
N GLN A 81 21.93 -6.05 -20.79
CA GLN A 81 23.05 -6.30 -19.87
C GLN A 81 22.74 -7.40 -18.85
N ILE A 82 21.46 -7.78 -18.70
CA ILE A 82 21.06 -8.83 -17.76
C ILE A 82 21.28 -10.20 -18.37
N LYS A 83 22.28 -10.91 -17.85
CA LYS A 83 22.64 -12.28 -18.20
C LYS A 83 22.44 -13.20 -16.98
N ALA A 84 22.64 -14.50 -17.19
CA ALA A 84 22.48 -15.51 -16.14
C ALA A 84 23.40 -15.24 -14.92
N LYS A 85 24.63 -14.76 -15.17
CA LYS A 85 25.62 -14.46 -14.12
C LYS A 85 25.49 -13.08 -13.48
N THR A 86 24.64 -12.21 -14.03
CA THR A 86 24.43 -10.86 -13.49
C THR A 86 23.74 -10.94 -12.12
N SER A 87 24.14 -10.08 -11.19
CA SER A 87 23.62 -10.00 -9.84
C SER A 87 22.10 -9.77 -9.79
N ALA A 88 21.49 -10.15 -8.68
CA ALA A 88 20.07 -9.90 -8.43
C ALA A 88 19.72 -8.40 -8.41
N ALA A 89 20.71 -7.52 -8.20
CA ALA A 89 20.54 -6.07 -8.22
C ALA A 89 20.00 -5.60 -9.58
N PHE A 90 20.47 -6.17 -10.69
CA PHE A 90 20.03 -5.75 -12.04
C PHE A 90 18.57 -6.13 -12.30
N ASP A 91 18.17 -7.35 -11.91
CA ASP A 91 16.76 -7.76 -12.00
C ASP A 91 15.87 -6.87 -11.12
N PHE A 92 16.35 -6.49 -9.93
CA PHE A 92 15.64 -5.56 -9.05
C PHE A 92 15.52 -4.14 -9.63
N ILE A 93 16.59 -3.58 -10.19
CA ILE A 93 16.57 -2.26 -10.83
C ILE A 93 15.63 -2.28 -12.04
N LEU A 94 15.72 -3.32 -12.88
CA LEU A 94 14.84 -3.46 -14.03
C LEU A 94 13.38 -3.60 -13.59
N ALA A 95 13.10 -4.34 -12.52
CA ALA A 95 11.77 -4.42 -11.94
C ALA A 95 11.26 -3.04 -11.46
N ASN A 96 12.13 -2.27 -10.81
CA ASN A 96 11.81 -0.91 -10.38
C ASN A 96 11.46 0.01 -11.55
N LEU A 97 12.20 -0.09 -12.66
CA LEU A 97 11.94 0.71 -13.85
C LEU A 97 10.62 0.31 -14.52
N TYR A 98 10.35 -0.98 -14.67
CA TYR A 98 9.06 -1.46 -15.18
C TYR A 98 7.90 -1.01 -14.31
N PHE A 99 8.10 -1.02 -13.00
CA PHE A 99 7.12 -0.55 -12.04
C PHE A 99 6.82 0.95 -12.21
N GLN A 100 7.85 1.78 -12.40
CA GLN A 100 7.69 3.22 -12.69
C GLN A 100 6.94 3.49 -14.00
N GLU A 101 7.11 2.64 -15.02
CA GLU A 101 6.36 2.70 -16.28
C GLU A 101 4.92 2.15 -16.16
N GLY A 102 4.52 1.68 -14.97
CA GLY A 102 3.21 1.06 -14.73
C GLY A 102 3.06 -0.38 -15.26
N ASP A 103 4.15 -0.99 -15.76
CA ASP A 103 4.15 -2.37 -16.22
C ASP A 103 4.31 -3.34 -15.05
N LEU A 104 3.21 -3.55 -14.33
CA LEU A 104 3.15 -4.41 -13.14
C LEU A 104 3.56 -5.86 -13.45
N ARG A 105 3.27 -6.34 -14.67
CA ARG A 105 3.57 -7.72 -15.08
C ARG A 105 5.08 -7.93 -15.20
N ASN A 106 5.78 -7.04 -15.89
CA ASN A 106 7.23 -7.14 -16.01
C ASN A 106 7.97 -6.77 -14.72
N ALA A 107 7.41 -5.86 -13.92
CA ALA A 107 7.92 -5.58 -12.57
C ALA A 107 7.91 -6.85 -11.70
N GLU A 108 6.76 -7.50 -11.55
CA GLU A 108 6.60 -8.73 -10.78
C GLU A 108 7.51 -9.86 -11.29
N LYS A 109 7.62 -10.03 -12.62
CA LYS A 109 8.49 -11.04 -13.23
C LYS A 109 9.95 -10.83 -12.82
N ASN A 110 10.45 -9.59 -12.85
CA ASN A 110 11.85 -9.30 -12.56
C ASN A 110 12.15 -9.27 -11.05
N TYR A 111 11.23 -8.82 -10.18
CA TYR A 111 11.40 -9.02 -8.74
C TYR A 111 11.50 -10.50 -8.35
N ASN A 112 10.67 -11.35 -8.95
CA ASN A 112 10.77 -12.79 -8.72
C ASN A 112 12.11 -13.37 -9.21
N LYS A 113 12.71 -12.84 -10.28
CA LYS A 113 14.08 -13.22 -10.68
C LYS A 113 15.11 -12.78 -9.65
N ALA A 114 15.01 -11.55 -9.16
CA ALA A 114 15.91 -11.01 -8.13
C ALA A 114 15.88 -11.87 -6.86
N ILE A 115 14.68 -12.21 -6.37
CA ILE A 115 14.47 -13.07 -5.20
C ILE A 115 15.01 -14.49 -5.43
N ARG A 116 14.83 -15.07 -6.62
CA ARG A 116 15.40 -16.39 -6.94
C ARG A 116 16.94 -16.38 -6.92
N LYS A 117 17.56 -15.30 -7.39
CA LYS A 117 19.02 -15.14 -7.38
C LYS A 117 19.57 -14.80 -5.99
N PHE A 118 18.80 -14.08 -5.18
CA PHE A 118 19.18 -13.68 -3.82
C PHE A 118 17.97 -13.81 -2.87
N PRO A 119 17.78 -14.99 -2.23
CA PRO A 119 16.59 -15.28 -1.43
C PRO A 119 16.38 -14.41 -0.19
N ASN A 120 17.42 -13.69 0.27
CA ASN A 120 17.35 -12.78 1.41
C ASN A 120 17.15 -11.32 0.99
N PHE A 121 16.78 -11.05 -0.27
CA PHE A 121 16.66 -9.68 -0.79
C PHE A 121 15.41 -8.99 -0.25
N ARG A 122 15.45 -8.53 1.00
CA ARG A 122 14.27 -8.00 1.72
C ARG A 122 13.56 -6.87 0.97
N ARG A 123 14.29 -5.96 0.32
CA ARG A 123 13.72 -4.89 -0.51
C ARG A 123 12.99 -5.40 -1.74
N ALA A 124 13.49 -6.46 -2.37
CA ALA A 124 12.81 -7.08 -3.51
C ALA A 124 11.47 -7.71 -3.07
N TYR A 125 11.41 -8.32 -1.89
CA TYR A 125 10.13 -8.78 -1.32
C TYR A 125 9.19 -7.61 -1.03
N LYS A 126 9.66 -6.54 -0.36
CA LYS A 126 8.83 -5.37 -0.05
C LYS A 126 8.21 -4.77 -1.32
N ASN A 127 9.05 -4.50 -2.32
CA ASN A 127 8.60 -3.90 -3.57
C ASN A 127 7.71 -4.84 -4.37
N LEU A 128 8.02 -6.15 -4.42
CA LEU A 128 7.14 -7.14 -5.05
C LEU A 128 5.77 -7.20 -4.39
N GLY A 129 5.74 -7.20 -3.05
CA GLY A 129 4.49 -7.21 -2.29
C GLY A 129 3.62 -6.00 -2.64
N LEU A 130 4.23 -4.84 -2.77
CA LEU A 130 3.56 -3.63 -3.22
C LEU A 130 3.04 -3.73 -4.67
N VAL A 131 3.85 -4.24 -5.62
CA VAL A 131 3.38 -4.50 -6.99
C VAL A 131 2.19 -5.45 -7.00
N GLN A 132 2.21 -6.47 -6.15
CA GLN A 132 1.11 -7.42 -6.01
C GLN A 132 -0.14 -6.77 -5.42
N VAL A 133 -0.03 -5.85 -4.46
CA VAL A 133 -1.17 -5.05 -3.99
C VAL A 133 -1.78 -4.27 -5.15
N GLN A 134 -0.97 -3.56 -5.93
CA GLN A 134 -1.46 -2.77 -7.07
C GLN A 134 -2.08 -3.63 -8.16
N ALA A 135 -1.56 -4.85 -8.34
CA ALA A 135 -2.13 -5.83 -9.26
C ALA A 135 -3.38 -6.55 -8.70
N GLY A 136 -3.89 -6.17 -7.51
CA GLY A 136 -5.07 -6.78 -6.88
C GLY A 136 -4.82 -8.17 -6.29
N LYS A 137 -3.55 -8.59 -6.15
CA LYS A 137 -3.14 -9.92 -5.67
C LYS A 137 -2.93 -9.94 -4.16
N TYR A 138 -3.93 -9.48 -3.40
CA TYR A 138 -3.81 -9.20 -1.96
C TYR A 138 -3.32 -10.38 -1.11
N LYS A 139 -3.84 -11.60 -1.35
CA LYS A 139 -3.44 -12.79 -0.61
C LYS A 139 -1.97 -13.16 -0.81
N VAL A 140 -1.44 -12.93 -2.01
CA VAL A 140 -0.01 -13.17 -2.31
C VAL A 140 0.83 -12.05 -1.72
N ALA A 141 0.38 -10.79 -1.89
CA ALA A 141 1.03 -9.61 -1.35
C ALA A 141 1.28 -9.72 0.15
N VAL A 142 0.27 -10.14 0.93
CA VAL A 142 0.42 -10.33 2.38
C VAL A 142 1.60 -11.26 2.70
N LYS A 143 1.68 -12.43 2.05
CA LYS A 143 2.78 -13.38 2.26
C LYS A 143 4.14 -12.78 1.87
N THR A 144 4.19 -12.08 0.75
CA THR A 144 5.43 -11.49 0.23
C THR A 144 5.92 -10.34 1.11
N ILE A 145 5.04 -9.47 1.59
CA ILE A 145 5.39 -8.38 2.52
C ILE A 145 5.83 -8.96 3.87
N SER A 146 5.10 -9.94 4.42
CA SER A 146 5.51 -10.63 5.65
C SER A 146 6.91 -11.21 5.52
N LYS A 147 7.27 -11.77 4.36
CA LYS A 147 8.63 -12.28 4.14
C LYS A 147 9.71 -11.20 4.20
N SER A 148 9.42 -10.00 3.70
CA SER A 148 10.33 -8.86 3.82
C SER A 148 10.56 -8.46 5.29
N MET A 149 9.50 -8.47 6.08
CA MET A 149 9.54 -8.15 7.52
C MET A 149 10.28 -9.23 8.32
N GLU A 150 10.10 -10.51 7.99
CA GLU A 150 10.91 -11.61 8.55
C GLU A 150 12.41 -11.42 8.30
N LEU A 151 12.77 -10.81 7.16
CA LEU A 151 14.15 -10.45 6.80
C LEU A 151 14.58 -9.09 7.38
N GLY A 152 13.81 -8.52 8.32
CA GLY A 152 14.15 -7.33 9.07
C GLY A 152 13.86 -5.99 8.37
N ASP A 153 13.10 -5.98 7.26
CA ASP A 153 12.60 -4.74 6.65
C ASP A 153 11.20 -4.42 7.22
N VAL A 154 11.19 -3.75 8.38
CA VAL A 154 9.97 -3.38 9.11
C VAL A 154 9.80 -1.87 9.07
N ASP A 155 8.73 -1.40 8.44
CA ASP A 155 8.33 0.00 8.40
C ASP A 155 6.81 0.16 8.47
N GLY A 156 6.33 1.37 8.78
CA GLY A 156 4.90 1.64 8.89
C GLY A 156 4.14 1.41 7.59
N ARG A 157 4.81 1.57 6.45
CA ARG A 157 4.25 1.32 5.13
C ARG A 157 3.95 -0.16 4.88
N SER A 158 4.87 -1.05 5.26
CA SER A 158 4.69 -2.50 5.16
C SER A 158 3.51 -2.94 6.02
N TYR A 159 3.37 -2.39 7.23
CA TYR A 159 2.18 -2.60 8.06
C TYR A 159 0.90 -2.06 7.41
N GLY A 160 0.92 -0.87 6.82
CA GLY A 160 -0.25 -0.30 6.15
C GLY A 160 -0.72 -1.14 4.96
N LEU A 161 0.22 -1.65 4.16
CA LEU A 161 -0.06 -2.55 3.04
C LEU A 161 -0.56 -3.93 3.50
N LEU A 162 -0.02 -4.47 4.60
CA LEU A 162 -0.59 -5.66 5.24
C LEU A 162 -2.03 -5.38 5.69
N GLY A 163 -2.27 -4.24 6.33
CA GLY A 163 -3.61 -3.80 6.76
C GLY A 163 -4.58 -3.77 5.59
N TYR A 164 -4.19 -3.17 4.47
CA TYR A 164 -5.00 -3.12 3.26
C TYR A 164 -5.23 -4.50 2.63
N GLY A 165 -4.19 -5.32 2.58
CA GLY A 165 -4.28 -6.69 2.10
C GLY A 165 -5.23 -7.55 2.93
N TYR A 166 -5.20 -7.41 4.26
CA TYR A 166 -6.12 -8.09 5.17
C TYR A 166 -7.56 -7.55 5.04
N LEU A 167 -7.71 -6.23 5.01
CA LEU A 167 -9.02 -5.58 4.90
C LEU A 167 -9.76 -5.97 3.61
N THR A 168 -9.04 -6.07 2.49
CA THR A 168 -9.63 -6.50 1.21
C THR A 168 -10.00 -7.98 1.19
N GLN A 169 -9.42 -8.77 2.09
CA GLN A 169 -9.79 -10.17 2.35
C GLN A 169 -10.85 -10.30 3.46
N GLU A 170 -11.43 -9.18 3.93
CA GLU A 170 -12.41 -9.13 5.03
C GLU A 170 -11.86 -9.66 6.37
N LEU A 171 -10.53 -9.69 6.52
CA LEU A 171 -9.84 -10.07 7.76
C LEU A 171 -9.67 -8.83 8.64
N TYR A 172 -10.77 -8.37 9.24
CA TYR A 172 -10.85 -7.07 9.91
C TYR A 172 -9.94 -6.93 11.14
N TYR A 173 -9.80 -7.95 12.00
CA TYR A 173 -8.94 -7.87 13.18
C TYR A 173 -7.43 -7.85 12.86
N PRO A 174 -6.91 -8.73 11.96
CA PRO A 174 -5.54 -8.59 11.46
C PRO A 174 -5.30 -7.25 10.76
N ALA A 175 -6.28 -6.76 9.99
CA ALA A 175 -6.20 -5.47 9.33
C ALA A 175 -6.09 -4.32 10.33
N GLU A 176 -6.96 -4.28 11.35
CA GLU A 176 -6.90 -3.30 12.43
C GLU A 176 -5.53 -3.30 13.11
N THR A 177 -5.03 -4.47 13.49
CA THR A 177 -3.72 -4.61 14.15
C THR A 177 -2.61 -4.00 13.29
N ALA A 178 -2.59 -4.34 11.99
CA ALA A 178 -1.60 -3.83 11.07
C ALA A 178 -1.73 -2.32 10.86
N TYR A 179 -2.95 -1.77 10.70
CA TYR A 179 -3.14 -0.33 10.57
C TYR A 179 -2.74 0.45 11.82
N ARG A 180 -2.97 -0.08 13.03
CA ARG A 180 -2.50 0.55 14.27
C ARG A 180 -0.97 0.62 14.33
N GLN A 181 -0.27 -0.44 13.92
CA GLN A 181 1.20 -0.41 13.80
C GLN A 181 1.67 0.60 12.73
N ALA A 182 0.97 0.65 11.59
CA ALA A 182 1.25 1.62 10.54
C ALA A 182 1.11 3.07 11.02
N ILE A 183 0.04 3.38 11.75
CA ILE A 183 -0.22 4.72 12.34
C ILE A 183 0.81 5.05 13.42
N LEU A 184 1.24 4.07 14.22
CA LEU A 184 2.27 4.28 15.25
C LEU A 184 3.61 4.69 14.63
N MET A 185 3.98 4.08 13.49
CA MET A 185 5.23 4.35 12.79
C MET A 185 5.16 5.57 11.86
N ASN A 186 4.01 5.82 11.25
CA ASN A 186 3.76 6.88 10.26
C ASN A 186 2.42 7.60 10.55
N PRO A 187 2.34 8.38 11.65
CA PRO A 187 1.10 8.98 12.12
C PRO A 187 0.49 10.02 11.17
N GLU A 188 1.29 10.58 10.27
CA GLU A 188 0.89 11.55 9.25
C GLU A 188 0.10 10.90 8.08
N THR A 189 0.21 9.59 7.88
CA THR A 189 -0.41 8.92 6.73
C THR A 189 -1.92 8.73 6.96
N LEU A 190 -2.73 9.56 6.30
CA LEU A 190 -4.19 9.53 6.41
C LEU A 190 -4.80 8.18 6.00
N ASP A 191 -4.25 7.54 4.97
CA ASP A 191 -4.79 6.28 4.42
C ASP A 191 -4.81 5.16 5.47
N TRP A 192 -3.85 5.12 6.40
CA TRP A 192 -3.83 4.14 7.50
C TRP A 192 -4.93 4.41 8.53
N LYS A 193 -5.22 5.69 8.80
CA LYS A 193 -6.33 6.09 9.68
C LYS A 193 -7.67 5.74 9.06
N LEU A 194 -7.86 6.00 7.76
CA LEU A 194 -9.08 5.62 7.05
C LEU A 194 -9.26 4.10 6.97
N GLY A 195 -8.16 3.36 6.75
CA GLY A 195 -8.15 1.89 6.82
C GLY A 195 -8.57 1.37 8.20
N LEU A 196 -8.05 1.95 9.28
CA LEU A 196 -8.47 1.65 10.64
C LEU A 196 -9.96 1.97 10.88
N ALA A 197 -10.41 3.15 10.47
CA ALA A 197 -11.81 3.55 10.59
C ALA A 197 -12.74 2.55 9.90
N ARG A 198 -12.35 2.09 8.70
CA ARG A 198 -13.09 1.05 7.98
C ARG A 198 -13.14 -0.26 8.77
N CYS A 199 -12.02 -0.72 9.35
CA CYS A 199 -12.03 -1.92 10.18
C CYS A 199 -12.99 -1.79 11.38
N LEU A 200 -13.01 -0.63 12.04
CA LEU A 200 -13.90 -0.36 13.17
C LEU A 200 -15.37 -0.35 12.74
N MET A 201 -15.70 0.26 11.60
CA MET A 201 -17.05 0.27 11.04
C MET A 201 -17.55 -1.15 10.69
N GLU A 202 -16.72 -1.94 10.01
CA GLU A 202 -17.07 -3.32 9.60
C GLU A 202 -17.19 -4.28 10.80
N THR A 203 -16.53 -3.95 11.92
CA THR A 203 -16.63 -4.68 13.19
C THR A 203 -17.65 -4.08 14.17
N GLN A 204 -18.47 -3.13 13.71
CA GLN A 204 -19.52 -2.45 14.48
C GLN A 204 -19.02 -1.71 15.73
N ARG A 205 -17.73 -1.37 15.78
CA ARG A 205 -17.12 -0.55 16.83
C ARG A 205 -17.30 0.93 16.52
N TYR A 206 -18.55 1.35 16.44
CA TYR A 206 -18.93 2.68 15.96
C TYR A 206 -18.43 3.82 16.85
N GLU A 207 -18.41 3.64 18.17
CA GLU A 207 -17.87 4.65 19.10
C GLU A 207 -16.38 4.95 18.84
N ASP A 208 -15.58 3.90 18.61
CA ASP A 208 -14.17 4.05 18.28
C ASP A 208 -13.97 4.72 16.91
N ALA A 209 -14.84 4.41 15.93
CA ALA A 209 -14.81 5.05 14.62
C ALA A 209 -15.18 6.54 14.72
N ILE A 210 -16.21 6.90 15.50
CA ILE A 210 -16.62 8.28 15.76
C ILE A 210 -15.47 9.07 16.39
N ALA A 211 -14.83 8.53 17.42
CA ALA A 211 -13.69 9.18 18.08
C ALA A 211 -12.52 9.40 17.12
N LEU A 212 -12.25 8.43 16.23
CA LEU A 212 -11.23 8.60 15.19
C LEU A 212 -11.61 9.73 14.21
N PHE A 213 -12.87 9.79 13.75
CA PHE A 213 -13.32 10.86 12.87
C PHE A 213 -13.31 12.23 13.54
N ASP A 214 -13.60 12.33 14.84
CA ASP A 214 -13.46 13.59 15.59
C ASP A 214 -12.02 14.15 15.47
N THR A 215 -11.02 13.28 15.58
CA THR A 215 -9.62 13.70 15.42
C THR A 215 -9.29 14.13 13.99
N LEU A 216 -9.84 13.44 12.99
CA LEU A 216 -9.64 13.76 11.58
C LEU A 216 -10.31 15.08 11.20
N ILE A 217 -11.55 15.30 11.64
CA ILE A 217 -12.30 16.54 11.44
C ILE A 217 -11.62 17.71 12.12
N LYS A 218 -11.14 17.54 13.36
CA LYS A 218 -10.41 18.59 14.08
C LYS A 218 -9.14 19.03 13.34
N THR A 219 -8.46 18.11 12.68
CA THR A 219 -7.21 18.42 11.95
C THR A 219 -7.47 18.91 10.53
N GLN A 220 -8.54 18.47 9.88
CA GLN A 220 -8.89 18.82 8.51
C GLN A 220 -10.41 19.05 8.38
N PRO A 221 -10.94 20.15 8.92
CA PRO A 221 -12.39 20.38 8.98
C PRO A 221 -13.04 20.58 7.61
N ASN A 222 -12.24 20.96 6.61
CA ASN A 222 -12.70 21.23 5.23
C ASN A 222 -12.83 19.97 4.37
N ARG A 223 -12.71 18.77 4.96
CA ARG A 223 -12.83 17.46 4.31
C ARG A 223 -14.25 16.91 4.52
N PRO A 224 -15.20 17.14 3.59
CA PRO A 224 -16.60 16.72 3.77
C PRO A 224 -16.77 15.20 3.87
N ASP A 225 -15.81 14.44 3.33
CA ASP A 225 -15.74 12.99 3.46
C ASP A 225 -15.69 12.53 4.92
N PHE A 226 -14.99 13.26 5.81
CA PHE A 226 -14.90 12.86 7.22
C PHE A 226 -16.22 13.05 7.98
N TRP A 227 -16.93 14.14 7.71
CA TRP A 227 -18.26 14.40 8.28
C TRP A 227 -19.28 13.36 7.84
N LEU A 228 -19.27 13.01 6.55
CA LEU A 228 -20.12 11.94 6.00
C LEU A 228 -19.81 10.58 6.65
N LEU A 229 -18.53 10.22 6.75
CA LEU A 229 -18.12 8.96 7.36
C LEU A 229 -18.48 8.90 8.85
N GLN A 230 -18.35 10.01 9.57
CA GLN A 230 -18.80 10.10 10.96
C GLN A 230 -20.32 10.02 11.09
N GLY A 231 -21.07 10.65 10.18
CA GLY A 231 -22.54 10.53 10.12
C GLY A 231 -22.97 9.07 9.93
N ASN A 232 -22.30 8.33 9.06
CA ASN A 232 -22.52 6.89 8.90
C ASN A 232 -22.20 6.10 10.17
N ALA A 233 -21.14 6.47 10.90
CA ALA A 233 -20.81 5.86 12.18
C ALA A 233 -21.89 6.15 13.24
N TYR A 234 -22.42 7.37 13.29
CA TYR A 234 -23.54 7.72 14.18
C TYR A 234 -24.83 6.96 13.85
N ILE A 235 -25.14 6.78 12.56
CA ILE A 235 -26.28 5.95 12.14
C ILE A 235 -26.08 4.49 12.57
N GLY A 236 -24.88 3.94 12.37
CA GLY A 236 -24.55 2.58 12.82
C GLY A 236 -24.64 2.43 14.35
N ASN A 237 -24.34 3.49 15.10
CA ASN A 237 -24.46 3.54 16.55
C ASN A 237 -25.88 3.88 17.07
N ASP A 238 -26.91 3.76 16.22
CA ASP A 238 -28.30 4.11 16.54
C ASP A 238 -28.50 5.56 17.08
N ASN A 239 -27.66 6.50 16.65
CA ASN A 239 -27.73 7.92 17.01
C ASN A 239 -27.98 8.84 15.80
N PRO A 240 -29.17 8.76 15.15
CA PRO A 240 -29.48 9.52 13.95
C PRO A 240 -29.56 11.03 14.18
N MET A 241 -29.83 11.47 15.41
CA MET A 241 -29.85 12.90 15.75
C MET A 241 -28.47 13.53 15.73
N ALA A 242 -27.43 12.78 16.13
CA ALA A 242 -26.04 13.22 15.98
C ALA A 242 -25.64 13.22 14.50
N ALA A 243 -26.04 12.20 13.73
CA ALA A 243 -25.76 12.14 12.30
C ALA A 243 -26.34 13.34 11.52
N ALA A 244 -27.55 13.79 11.86
CA ALA A 244 -28.21 14.93 11.20
C ALA A 244 -27.57 16.30 11.52
N ARG A 245 -26.66 16.37 12.52
CA ARG A 245 -25.95 17.60 12.90
C ARG A 245 -24.58 17.74 12.23
N ASN A 246 -24.09 16.66 11.60
CA ASN A 246 -22.82 16.64 10.88
C ASN A 246 -22.89 17.33 9.52
#